data_AF-A0A8H8CZ16-F1
#
_entry.id   AF-A0A8H8CZ16-F1
#
_cell.length_a   1.000
_cell.length_b   1.000
_cell.length_c   1.000
_cell.angle_alpha   90.00
_cell.angle_beta   90.00
_cell.angle_gamma   90.00
#
_symmetry.space_group_name_H-M   'P 1'
#
loop_
_entity.id
_entity.type
_entity.pdbx_description
1 polymer ?
#
loop_
_entity_poly.entity_id
_entity_poly.type
_entity_poly.pdbx_seq_one_letter_code
_entity_poly.pdbx_strand_id
1 'polypeptide(L)'
;MAMPCNSSMPWADCDAGLLDCDGIATRKCSTEFLSILCTTFIDCIKDDKVHVENSSANMIFESVMAELRRLSSSTTLFPSAETQTRFWALLSQAIDDQVAAVHSKVDAQIRADFLVRANLLAREEDRLLQRLNRPSYKPGLLPWEQFLLKGSPGCGVRLPRTTPNATLQLMPIGGVALHLRWMRDRHLTAKKCEGSVLPDVLPGVPSTLRRTKIASHRCR
;
A
#
# COMPACT_ATOMS: atom_id res chain seq x y z
N MET A 1 -45.18 -15.73 14.37
CA MET A 1 -43.88 -16.10 14.99
C MET A 1 -43.25 -14.81 15.50
N ALA A 2 -43.25 -14.59 16.80
CA ALA A 2 -42.65 -13.40 17.41
C ALA A 2 -41.19 -13.74 17.77
N MET A 3 -40.24 -13.03 17.15
CA MET A 3 -38.83 -13.08 17.56
C MET A 3 -38.64 -12.09 18.72
N PRO A 4 -38.07 -12.49 19.86
CA PRO A 4 -37.74 -11.58 20.93
C PRO A 4 -36.42 -10.88 20.57
N CYS A 5 -36.51 -9.64 20.08
CA CYS A 5 -35.31 -8.81 19.90
C CYS A 5 -34.98 -8.15 21.24
N ASN A 6 -34.35 -8.91 22.14
CA ASN A 6 -33.79 -8.38 23.38
C ASN A 6 -32.44 -7.69 23.11
N SER A 7 -32.43 -6.68 22.24
CA SER A 7 -31.37 -5.67 22.27
C SER A 7 -31.95 -4.46 22.97
N SER A 8 -31.65 -4.32 24.26
CA SER A 8 -31.93 -3.10 25.00
C SER A 8 -31.36 -1.92 24.21
N MET A 9 -32.17 -0.90 23.95
CA MET A 9 -31.69 0.30 23.26
C MET A 9 -30.50 0.89 24.03
N PRO A 10 -29.50 1.49 23.36
CA PRO A 10 -28.29 2.00 24.01
C PRO A 10 -28.57 3.04 25.10
N TRP A 11 -29.71 3.71 25.01
CA TRP A 11 -30.18 4.74 25.93
C TRP A 11 -31.34 4.28 26.83
N ALA A 12 -31.59 2.97 26.94
CA ALA A 12 -32.72 2.43 27.71
C ALA A 12 -32.70 2.82 29.20
N ASP A 13 -31.50 2.99 29.77
CA ASP A 13 -31.31 3.37 31.17
C ASP A 13 -31.28 4.91 31.37
N CYS A 14 -31.36 5.67 30.28
CA CYS A 14 -31.28 7.12 30.31
C CYS A 14 -32.66 7.77 30.26
N ASP A 15 -32.74 8.98 30.80
CA ASP A 15 -33.97 9.75 30.83
C ASP A 15 -34.24 10.43 29.48
N ALA A 16 -35.11 9.81 28.67
CA ALA A 16 -35.53 10.33 27.38
C ALA A 16 -36.49 11.53 27.49
N GLY A 17 -36.96 11.86 28.70
CA GLY A 17 -37.97 12.90 28.90
C GLY A 17 -39.38 12.46 28.48
N LEU A 18 -40.39 13.06 29.11
CA LEU A 18 -41.80 12.72 28.97
C LEU A 18 -42.58 13.95 28.48
N LEU A 19 -43.51 13.70 27.55
CA LEU A 19 -44.40 14.71 26.98
C LEU A 19 -45.78 14.57 27.57
N ASP A 20 -46.42 15.71 27.82
CA ASP A 20 -47.85 15.79 28.12
C ASP A 20 -48.70 15.70 26.84
N CYS A 21 -50.02 15.57 26.99
CA CYS A 21 -50.97 15.50 25.87
C CYS A 21 -50.96 16.75 24.97
N ASP A 22 -50.51 17.89 25.48
CA ASP A 22 -50.35 19.14 24.74
C ASP A 22 -48.98 19.25 24.02
N GLY A 23 -48.14 18.21 24.07
CA GLY A 23 -46.81 18.20 23.43
C GLY A 23 -45.75 19.02 24.17
N ILE A 24 -46.03 19.42 25.42
CA ILE A 24 -45.11 20.13 26.31
C ILE A 24 -44.38 19.09 27.18
N ALA A 25 -43.08 19.25 27.36
CA ALA A 25 -42.30 18.36 28.20
C ALA A 25 -42.65 18.52 29.70
N THR A 26 -43.21 17.47 30.29
CA THR A 26 -43.38 17.31 31.75
C THR A 26 -42.08 16.91 32.42
N ARG A 27 -41.23 16.17 31.71
CA ARG A 27 -39.86 15.82 32.14
C ARG A 27 -38.90 16.04 30.97
N LYS A 28 -37.83 16.79 31.20
CA LYS A 28 -36.81 17.07 30.18
C LYS A 28 -35.86 15.88 30.02
N CYS A 29 -35.25 15.74 28.85
CA CYS A 29 -34.27 14.68 28.60
C CYS A 29 -32.99 14.92 29.41
N SER A 30 -32.24 13.87 29.76
CA SER A 30 -30.90 14.05 30.30
C SER A 30 -29.90 14.42 29.20
N THR A 31 -28.82 15.11 29.58
CA THR A 31 -27.69 15.36 28.67
C THR A 31 -26.98 14.06 28.27
N GLU A 32 -26.98 13.07 29.15
CA GLU A 32 -26.47 11.73 28.88
C GLU A 32 -27.25 11.04 27.77
N PHE A 33 -28.59 11.08 27.82
CA PHE A 33 -29.46 10.57 26.75
C PHE A 33 -29.11 11.21 25.40
N LEU A 34 -29.02 12.54 25.35
CA LEU A 34 -28.69 13.27 24.12
C LEU A 34 -27.30 12.91 23.60
N SER A 35 -26.32 12.72 24.49
CA SER A 35 -24.97 12.31 24.08
C SER A 35 -24.96 10.91 23.47
N ILE A 36 -25.65 9.95 24.09
CA ILE A 36 -25.75 8.57 23.60
C ILE A 36 -26.53 8.52 22.29
N LEU A 37 -27.62 9.28 22.17
CA LEU A 37 -28.38 9.37 20.92
C LEU A 37 -27.53 9.94 19.78
N CYS A 38 -26.72 10.96 20.06
CA CYS A 38 -25.82 11.54 19.06
C CYS A 38 -24.71 10.56 18.65
N THR A 39 -24.04 9.90 19.60
CA THR A 39 -22.97 8.94 19.29
C THR A 39 -23.50 7.72 18.54
N THR A 40 -24.66 7.19 18.96
CA THR A 40 -25.30 6.05 18.28
C THR A 40 -25.73 6.41 16.86
N PHE A 41 -26.23 7.62 16.63
CA PHE A 41 -26.49 8.11 15.27
C PHE A 41 -25.22 8.13 14.42
N ILE A 42 -24.13 8.71 14.96
CA ILE A 42 -22.83 8.82 14.28
C ILE A 42 -22.28 7.43 13.94
N ASP A 43 -22.41 6.47 14.85
CA ASP A 43 -21.96 5.10 14.63
C ASP A 43 -22.82 4.38 13.59
N CYS A 44 -24.14 4.62 13.58
CA CYS A 44 -25.03 4.05 12.56
C CYS A 44 -24.68 4.58 11.16
N ILE A 45 -24.51 5.89 10.97
CA ILE A 45 -24.21 6.45 9.64
C ILE A 45 -22.85 6.02 9.09
N LYS A 46 -21.94 5.57 9.96
CA LYS A 46 -20.64 4.99 9.57
C LYS A 46 -20.74 3.52 9.16
N ASP A 47 -21.75 2.80 9.61
CA ASP A 47 -21.92 1.37 9.32
C ASP A 47 -22.61 1.17 7.96
N ASP A 48 -21.89 0.55 7.02
CA ASP A 48 -22.40 0.24 5.69
C ASP A 48 -23.65 -0.69 5.73
N LYS A 49 -23.88 -1.40 6.85
CA LYS A 49 -24.97 -2.37 7.02
C LYS A 49 -26.32 -1.78 7.41
N VAL A 50 -26.43 -0.46 7.63
CA VAL A 50 -27.72 0.18 7.94
C VAL A 50 -28.75 -0.02 6.82
N HIS A 51 -28.31 -0.15 5.56
CA HIS A 51 -29.17 -0.37 4.41
C HIS A 51 -29.80 -1.78 4.35
N VAL A 52 -29.40 -2.70 5.23
CA VAL A 52 -29.94 -4.06 5.27
C VAL A 52 -31.21 -4.07 6.12
N GLU A 53 -32.36 -4.23 5.47
CA GLU A 53 -33.66 -4.31 6.14
C GLU A 53 -33.68 -5.38 7.24
N ASN A 54 -34.30 -5.07 8.39
CA ASN A 54 -34.38 -5.93 9.58
C ASN A 54 -33.04 -6.34 10.21
N SER A 55 -31.91 -5.78 9.78
CA SER A 55 -30.64 -5.89 10.50
C SER A 55 -30.73 -5.20 11.86
N SER A 56 -29.97 -5.68 12.86
CA SER A 56 -29.87 -5.01 14.16
C SER A 56 -29.43 -3.54 14.02
N ALA A 57 -28.53 -3.25 13.08
CA ALA A 57 -28.08 -1.89 12.79
C ALA A 57 -29.22 -1.01 12.23
N ASN A 58 -30.05 -1.56 11.34
CA ASN A 58 -31.18 -0.83 10.77
C ASN A 58 -32.28 -0.57 11.83
N MET A 59 -32.56 -1.56 12.69
CA MET A 59 -33.52 -1.39 13.79
C MET A 59 -33.08 -0.29 14.76
N ILE A 60 -31.78 -0.23 15.09
CA ILE A 60 -31.22 0.83 15.92
C ILE A 60 -31.34 2.16 15.17
N PHE A 61 -30.98 2.22 13.89
CA PHE A 61 -31.07 3.45 13.11
C PHE A 61 -32.50 4.00 13.03
N GLU A 62 -33.50 3.17 12.76
CA GLU A 62 -34.92 3.58 12.77
C GLU A 62 -35.36 4.12 14.14
N SER A 63 -34.89 3.50 15.22
CA SER A 63 -35.18 3.98 16.58
C SER A 63 -34.52 5.33 16.87
N VAL A 64 -33.28 5.55 16.43
CA VAL A 64 -32.59 6.85 16.51
C VAL A 64 -33.37 7.90 15.72
N MET A 65 -33.78 7.58 14.50
CA MET A 65 -34.54 8.50 13.65
C MET A 65 -35.91 8.86 14.25
N ALA A 66 -36.59 7.91 14.89
CA ALA A 66 -37.82 8.18 15.61
C ALA A 66 -37.62 9.15 16.79
N GLU A 67 -36.55 8.97 17.57
CA GLU A 67 -36.20 9.87 18.68
C GLU A 67 -35.78 11.27 18.18
N LEU A 68 -34.99 11.35 17.11
CA LEU A 68 -34.63 12.63 16.51
C LEU A 68 -35.86 13.38 15.98
N ARG A 69 -36.82 12.67 15.36
CA ARG A 69 -38.10 13.26 14.95
C ARG A 69 -38.86 13.78 16.18
N ARG A 70 -38.96 13.00 17.26
CA ARG A 70 -39.61 13.41 18.51
C ARG A 70 -38.99 14.69 19.09
N LEU A 71 -37.66 14.75 19.16
CA LEU A 71 -36.93 15.93 19.64
C LEU A 71 -37.11 17.15 18.72
N SER A 72 -37.23 16.94 17.41
CA SER A 72 -37.47 18.03 16.45
C SER A 72 -38.88 18.62 16.57
N SER A 73 -39.89 17.77 16.85
CA SER A 73 -41.28 18.19 17.01
C SER A 73 -41.55 18.87 18.35
N SER A 74 -40.81 18.49 19.40
CA SER A 74 -41.00 19.00 20.75
C SER A 74 -39.70 19.58 21.32
N THR A 75 -39.42 20.84 20.99
CA THR A 75 -38.22 21.56 21.45
C THR A 75 -38.17 21.77 22.96
N THR A 76 -39.32 21.68 23.64
CA THR A 76 -39.44 21.78 25.11
C THR A 76 -38.78 20.63 25.85
N LEU A 77 -38.48 19.51 25.16
CA LEU A 77 -37.80 18.34 25.72
C LEU A 77 -36.35 18.63 26.12
N PHE A 78 -35.69 19.60 25.47
CA PHE A 78 -34.30 19.91 25.76
C PHE A 78 -34.13 20.58 27.13
N PRO A 79 -33.09 20.21 27.91
CA PRO A 79 -32.73 20.86 29.18
C PRO A 79 -32.67 22.38 29.08
N SER A 80 -32.01 22.88 28.03
CA SER A 80 -31.81 24.29 27.73
C SER A 80 -31.77 24.53 26.22
N ALA A 81 -32.06 25.77 25.80
CA ALA A 81 -31.94 26.18 24.40
C ALA A 81 -30.50 26.09 23.87
N GLU A 82 -29.50 26.27 24.74
CA GLU A 82 -28.09 26.12 24.37
C GLU A 82 -27.71 24.65 24.12
N THR A 83 -28.25 23.73 24.92
CA THR A 83 -28.06 22.29 24.69
C THR A 83 -28.70 21.86 23.36
N GLN A 84 -29.87 22.40 23.04
CA GLN A 84 -30.55 22.16 21.77
C GLN A 84 -29.70 22.61 20.57
N THR A 85 -29.21 23.85 20.58
CA THR A 85 -28.43 24.38 19.45
C THR A 85 -27.13 23.60 19.24
N ARG A 86 -26.41 23.28 20.32
CA ARG A 86 -25.20 22.46 20.26
C ARG A 86 -25.47 21.04 19.76
N PHE A 87 -26.55 20.41 20.20
CA PHE A 87 -26.92 19.06 19.77
C PHE A 87 -27.15 18.98 18.26
N TRP A 88 -27.96 19.90 17.71
CA TRP A 88 -28.23 19.92 16.28
C TRP A 88 -27.00 20.29 15.44
N ALA A 89 -26.15 21.20 15.93
CA ALA A 89 -24.89 21.54 15.26
C ALA A 89 -23.92 20.35 15.19
N LEU A 90 -23.83 19.55 16.26
CA LEU A 90 -23.01 18.33 16.25
C LEU A 90 -23.54 17.29 15.26
N LEU A 91 -24.86 17.09 15.21
CA LEU A 91 -25.48 16.19 14.24
C LEU A 91 -25.25 16.64 12.80
N SER A 92 -25.44 17.94 12.50
CA SER A 92 -25.20 18.45 11.14
C SER A 92 -23.75 18.28 10.73
N GLN A 93 -22.81 18.59 11.63
CA GLN A 93 -21.39 18.42 11.34
C GLN A 93 -21.05 16.95 11.06
N ALA A 94 -21.59 16.01 11.83
CA ALA A 94 -21.35 14.59 11.60
C ALA A 94 -21.90 14.10 10.25
N ILE A 95 -23.04 14.64 9.80
CA ILE A 95 -23.61 14.34 8.49
C ILE A 95 -22.69 14.89 7.39
N ASP A 96 -22.24 16.14 7.51
CA ASP A 96 -21.34 16.76 6.53
C ASP A 96 -20.01 16.00 6.42
N ASP A 97 -19.43 15.59 7.55
CA ASP A 97 -18.21 14.78 7.60
C ASP A 97 -18.41 13.43 6.89
N GLN A 98 -19.57 12.79 7.07
CA GLN A 98 -19.89 11.52 6.41
C GLN A 98 -20.09 11.70 4.90
N VAL A 99 -20.75 12.77 4.47
CA VAL A 99 -20.90 13.11 3.04
C VAL A 99 -19.53 13.37 2.41
N ALA A 100 -18.65 14.12 3.08
CA ALA A 100 -17.30 14.37 2.63
C ALA A 100 -16.46 13.08 2.53
N ALA A 101 -16.60 12.18 3.51
CA ALA A 101 -15.93 10.87 3.49
C ALA A 101 -16.39 10.01 2.31
N VAL A 102 -17.69 9.97 2.02
CA VAL A 102 -18.24 9.25 0.87
C VAL A 102 -17.73 9.85 -0.44
N HIS A 103 -17.76 11.18 -0.58
CA HIS A 103 -17.23 11.86 -1.77
C HIS A 103 -15.76 11.55 -2.00
N SER A 104 -14.95 11.57 -0.93
CA SER A 104 -13.53 11.23 -1.00
C SER A 104 -13.28 9.79 -1.48
N LYS A 105 -14.08 8.82 -1.01
CA LYS A 105 -14.01 7.42 -1.47
C LYS A 105 -14.33 7.31 -2.97
N VAL A 106 -15.40 7.99 -3.42
CA VAL A 106 -15.81 8.01 -4.83
C VAL A 106 -14.72 8.64 -5.71
N ASP A 107 -14.16 9.78 -5.30
CA ASP A 107 -13.07 10.45 -6.01
C ASP A 107 -11.82 9.57 -6.11
N ALA A 108 -11.47 8.85 -5.04
CA ALA A 108 -10.34 7.92 -5.03
C ALA A 108 -10.56 6.78 -6.03
N GLN A 109 -11.79 6.25 -6.11
CA GLN A 109 -12.13 5.19 -7.05
C GLN A 109 -12.10 5.67 -8.50
N ILE A 110 -12.67 6.84 -8.78
CA ILE A 110 -12.62 7.46 -10.12
C ILE A 110 -11.17 7.70 -10.55
N ARG A 111 -10.31 8.19 -9.64
CA ARG A 111 -8.89 8.39 -9.91
C ARG A 111 -8.16 7.08 -10.20
N ALA A 112 -8.45 6.03 -9.44
CA ALA A 112 -7.86 4.71 -9.67
C ALA A 112 -8.23 4.17 -11.06
N ASP A 113 -9.51 4.27 -11.44
CA ASP A 113 -9.99 3.86 -12.76
C ASP A 113 -9.35 4.68 -13.88
N PHE A 114 -9.22 5.99 -13.69
CA PHE A 114 -8.54 6.88 -14.64
C PHE A 114 -7.08 6.48 -14.83
N LEU A 115 -6.35 6.17 -13.75
CA LEU A 115 -4.95 5.74 -13.82
C LEU A 115 -4.78 4.41 -14.57
N VAL A 116 -5.69 3.45 -14.35
CA VAL A 116 -5.67 2.18 -15.09
C VAL A 116 -5.89 2.44 -16.58
N ARG A 117 -6.86 3.29 -16.93
CA ARG A 117 -7.16 3.63 -18.32
C ARG A 117 -6.03 4.40 -19.00
N ALA A 118 -5.41 5.35 -18.30
CA ALA A 118 -4.24 6.09 -18.77
C ALA A 118 -3.06 5.16 -19.05
N ASN A 119 -2.81 4.17 -18.17
CA ASN A 119 -1.76 3.18 -18.39
C ASN A 119 -2.04 2.28 -19.60
N LEU A 120 -3.31 1.91 -19.84
CA LEU A 120 -3.68 1.15 -21.04
C LEU A 120 -3.42 1.96 -22.31
N LEU A 121 -3.82 3.23 -22.32
CA LEU A 121 -3.57 4.15 -23.45
C LEU A 121 -2.07 4.32 -23.72
N ALA A 122 -1.26 4.52 -22.68
CA ALA A 122 0.19 4.64 -22.82
C ALA A 122 0.82 3.38 -23.46
N ARG A 123 0.36 2.18 -23.07
CA ARG A 123 0.83 0.92 -23.66
C ARG A 123 0.40 0.77 -25.13
N GLU A 124 -0.78 1.27 -25.50
CA GLU A 124 -1.24 1.28 -26.89
C GLU A 124 -0.43 2.25 -27.74
N GLU A 125 -0.13 3.43 -27.21
CA GLU A 125 0.75 4.42 -27.83
C GLU A 125 2.15 3.83 -28.07
N ASP A 126 2.76 3.20 -27.07
CA ASP A 126 4.06 2.52 -27.19
C ASP A 126 4.04 1.46 -28.31
N ARG A 127 2.95 0.67 -28.40
CA ARG A 127 2.79 -0.33 -29.46
C ARG A 127 2.70 0.30 -30.86
N LEU A 128 1.99 1.43 -30.99
CA LEU A 128 1.89 2.16 -32.25
C LEU A 128 3.24 2.76 -32.64
N LEU A 129 3.94 3.38 -31.69
CA LEU A 129 5.29 3.93 -31.91
C LEU A 129 6.29 2.85 -32.32
N GLN A 130 6.24 1.66 -31.71
CA GLN A 130 7.07 0.52 -32.12
C GLN A 130 6.77 0.02 -33.54
N ARG A 131 5.53 0.16 -34.03
CA ARG A 131 5.15 -0.22 -35.40
C ARG A 131 5.59 0.82 -36.43
N LEU A 132 5.48 2.11 -36.09
CA LEU A 132 5.84 3.21 -36.98
C LEU A 132 7.34 3.40 -37.08
N ASN A 133 8.06 3.24 -35.97
CA ASN A 133 9.51 3.33 -35.97
C ASN A 133 10.13 2.05 -36.54
N ARG A 134 11.17 2.22 -37.36
CA ARG A 134 12.01 1.10 -37.79
C ARG A 134 12.54 0.41 -36.52
N PRO A 135 12.36 -0.91 -36.33
CA PRO A 135 12.74 -1.55 -35.07
C PRO A 135 14.25 -1.46 -34.88
N SER A 136 14.69 -0.59 -33.97
CA SER A 136 16.11 -0.49 -33.55
C SER A 136 16.56 -1.75 -32.79
N TYR A 137 15.61 -2.52 -32.28
CA TYR A 137 15.82 -3.69 -31.44
C TYR A 137 14.97 -4.86 -31.92
N LYS A 138 15.58 -6.05 -31.97
CA LYS A 138 14.88 -7.28 -32.33
C LYS A 138 14.19 -7.86 -31.08
N PRO A 139 12.86 -8.00 -31.06
CA PRO A 139 12.15 -8.55 -29.92
C PRO A 139 12.54 -10.02 -29.69
N GLY A 140 12.65 -10.42 -28.42
CA GLY A 140 13.02 -11.79 -28.02
C GLY A 140 14.52 -12.03 -27.85
N LEU A 141 15.38 -11.05 -28.12
CA LEU A 141 16.80 -11.11 -27.81
C LEU A 141 17.11 -10.42 -26.48
N LEU A 142 18.09 -10.97 -25.75
CA LEU A 142 18.64 -10.32 -24.58
C LEU A 142 19.37 -9.02 -24.98
N PRO A 143 19.42 -7.99 -24.12
CA PRO A 143 20.05 -6.71 -24.45
C PRO A 143 21.49 -6.84 -24.97
N TRP A 144 22.26 -7.82 -24.48
CA TRP A 144 23.63 -8.06 -24.95
C TRP A 144 23.70 -8.71 -26.35
N GLU A 145 22.70 -9.50 -26.73
CA GLU A 145 22.63 -10.19 -28.03
C GLU A 145 22.38 -9.20 -29.17
N GLN A 146 21.71 -8.08 -28.87
CA GLN A 146 21.41 -7.02 -29.82
C GLN A 146 22.69 -6.36 -30.37
N PHE A 147 23.74 -6.27 -29.55
CA PHE A 147 25.07 -5.77 -29.96
C PHE A 147 25.85 -6.74 -30.85
N LEU A 148 25.42 -8.00 -30.97
CA LEU A 148 26.05 -9.00 -31.83
C LEU A 148 25.35 -9.13 -33.18
N LEU A 149 24.21 -8.46 -33.37
CA LEU A 149 23.50 -8.45 -34.64
C LEU A 149 24.31 -7.71 -35.70
N LYS A 150 24.39 -8.32 -36.90
CA LYS A 150 25.06 -7.73 -38.05
C LYS A 150 24.40 -6.39 -38.40
N GLY A 151 25.15 -5.30 -38.23
CA GLY A 151 24.68 -3.93 -38.52
C GLY A 151 24.07 -3.18 -37.34
N SER A 152 24.15 -3.70 -36.11
CA SER A 152 23.72 -2.93 -34.94
C SER A 152 24.69 -1.77 -34.62
N PRO A 153 24.19 -0.63 -34.10
CA PRO A 153 25.03 0.51 -33.75
C PRO A 153 26.04 0.10 -32.65
N GLY A 154 27.33 0.32 -32.91
CA GLY A 154 28.41 -0.08 -31.99
C GLY A 154 28.92 -1.52 -32.17
N CYS A 155 28.32 -2.33 -33.05
CA CYS A 155 28.85 -3.64 -33.43
C CYS A 155 30.06 -3.48 -34.37
N GLY A 156 31.23 -3.20 -33.81
CA GLY A 156 32.51 -3.22 -34.55
C GLY A 156 33.06 -4.63 -34.79
N VAL A 157 32.38 -5.67 -34.32
CA VAL A 157 32.89 -7.05 -34.32
C VAL A 157 32.60 -7.72 -35.66
N ARG A 158 33.65 -7.92 -36.47
CA ARG A 158 33.61 -8.82 -37.63
C ARG A 158 33.79 -10.25 -37.12
N LEU A 159 32.68 -10.98 -37.01
CA LEU A 159 32.73 -12.41 -36.69
C LEU A 159 33.34 -13.18 -37.87
N PRO A 160 34.24 -14.15 -37.62
CA PRO A 160 34.80 -14.99 -38.67
C PRO A 160 33.68 -15.79 -39.35
N ARG A 161 33.85 -16.13 -40.63
CA ARG A 161 32.91 -17.01 -41.34
C ARG A 161 33.03 -18.41 -40.75
N THR A 162 32.05 -18.83 -39.98
CA THR A 162 31.98 -20.18 -39.40
C THR A 162 30.98 -21.05 -40.15
N THR A 163 31.13 -22.38 -40.05
CA THR A 163 30.13 -23.34 -40.55
C THR A 163 28.80 -23.19 -39.79
N PRO A 164 27.65 -23.50 -40.41
CA PRO A 164 26.37 -23.52 -39.70
C PRO A 164 26.48 -24.43 -38.46
N ASN A 165 25.92 -23.98 -37.33
CA ASN A 165 25.98 -24.61 -36.00
C ASN A 165 27.32 -24.57 -35.25
N ALA A 166 28.29 -23.76 -35.68
CA ALA A 166 29.50 -23.55 -34.89
C ALA A 166 29.20 -22.78 -33.58
N THR A 167 29.64 -23.32 -32.45
CA THR A 167 29.58 -22.62 -31.16
C THR A 167 30.77 -21.69 -31.03
N LEU A 168 30.52 -20.39 -30.82
CA LEU A 168 31.55 -19.39 -30.61
C LEU A 168 31.44 -18.83 -29.19
N GLN A 169 32.51 -18.95 -28.40
CA GLN A 169 32.61 -18.29 -27.10
C GLN A 169 33.18 -16.89 -27.31
N LEU A 170 32.40 -15.87 -26.99
CA LEU A 170 32.79 -14.46 -27.05
C LEU A 170 32.72 -13.86 -25.65
N MET A 171 33.75 -13.12 -25.27
CA MET A 171 33.70 -12.29 -24.08
C MET A 171 33.40 -10.84 -24.49
N PRO A 172 32.30 -10.23 -24.02
CA PRO A 172 31.99 -8.83 -24.29
C PRO A 172 33.12 -7.91 -23.85
N ILE A 173 33.28 -6.75 -24.50
CA ILE A 173 34.38 -5.82 -24.24
C ILE A 173 34.47 -5.37 -22.77
N GLY A 174 33.31 -5.16 -22.12
CA GLY A 174 33.24 -4.87 -20.68
C GLY A 174 33.69 -6.05 -19.81
N GLY A 175 33.36 -7.28 -20.22
CA GLY A 175 33.84 -8.50 -19.58
C GLY A 175 35.36 -8.66 -19.70
N VAL A 176 35.91 -8.38 -20.89
CA VAL A 176 37.38 -8.36 -21.13
C VAL A 176 38.07 -7.38 -20.21
N ALA A 177 37.56 -6.15 -20.08
CA ALA A 177 38.14 -5.15 -19.20
C ALA A 177 38.14 -5.60 -17.71
N LEU A 178 37.04 -6.17 -17.23
CA LEU A 178 36.93 -6.69 -15.87
C LEU A 178 37.87 -7.87 -15.62
N HIS A 179 37.93 -8.82 -16.54
CA HIS A 179 38.82 -9.97 -16.43
C HIS A 179 40.29 -9.57 -16.39
N LEU A 180 40.71 -8.66 -17.28
CA LEU A 180 42.07 -8.14 -17.30
C LEU A 180 42.42 -7.38 -16.01
N ARG A 181 41.47 -6.61 -15.47
CA ARG A 181 41.64 -5.94 -14.17
C ARG A 181 41.80 -6.95 -13.04
N TRP A 182 40.95 -7.96 -12.97
CA TRP A 182 41.03 -9.03 -11.97
C TRP A 182 42.37 -9.80 -12.05
N MET A 183 42.82 -10.14 -13.25
CA MET A 183 44.12 -10.79 -13.48
C MET A 183 45.28 -9.92 -12.98
N ARG A 184 45.23 -8.61 -13.23
CA ARG A 184 46.23 -7.65 -12.75
C ARG A 184 46.24 -7.57 -11.23
N ASP A 185 45.06 -7.43 -10.61
CA ASP A 185 44.93 -7.32 -9.15
C ASP A 185 45.42 -8.60 -8.47
N ARG A 186 45.07 -9.77 -9.01
CA ARG A 186 45.56 -11.07 -8.54
C ARG A 186 47.09 -11.16 -8.61
N HIS A 187 47.70 -10.74 -9.71
CA HIS A 187 49.15 -10.73 -9.87
C HIS A 187 49.85 -9.80 -8.86
N LEU A 188 49.30 -8.61 -8.65
CA LEU A 188 49.82 -7.66 -7.67
C LEU A 188 49.70 -8.19 -6.24
N THR A 189 48.57 -8.80 -5.89
CA THR A 189 48.37 -9.43 -4.57
C THR A 189 49.33 -10.61 -4.38
N ALA A 190 49.49 -11.47 -5.38
CA ALA A 190 50.44 -12.59 -5.31
C ALA A 190 51.88 -12.10 -5.05
N LYS A 191 52.34 -11.07 -5.77
CA LYS A 191 53.66 -10.45 -5.54
C LYS A 191 53.82 -9.86 -4.14
N LYS A 192 52.77 -9.24 -3.59
CA LYS A 192 52.79 -8.71 -2.21
C LYS A 192 52.88 -9.83 -1.19
N CYS A 193 52.19 -10.95 -1.41
CA CYS A 193 52.24 -12.12 -0.54
C CYS A 193 53.58 -12.87 -0.61
N GLU A 194 54.23 -12.93 -1.77
CA GLU A 194 55.57 -13.51 -1.92
C GLU A 194 56.65 -12.71 -1.17
N GLY A 195 56.50 -11.39 -1.09
CA GLY A 195 57.40 -10.50 -0.34
C GLY A 195 57.05 -10.33 1.15
N SER A 196 55.89 -10.82 1.60
CA SER A 196 55.46 -10.71 3.00
C SER A 196 55.94 -11.91 3.80
N VAL A 197 56.80 -11.68 4.78
CA VAL A 197 57.10 -12.67 5.82
C VAL A 197 55.89 -12.67 6.77
N LEU A 198 55.23 -13.83 6.92
CA LEU A 198 54.20 -14.01 7.94
C LEU A 198 54.84 -13.74 9.31
N PRO A 199 54.26 -12.88 10.17
CA PRO A 199 54.77 -12.71 11.52
C PRO A 199 54.68 -14.05 12.24
N ASP A 200 55.80 -14.53 12.79
CA ASP A 200 55.87 -15.81 13.51
C ASP A 200 55.01 -15.81 14.80
N VAL A 201 54.54 -14.64 15.22
CA VAL A 201 53.65 -14.48 16.38
C VAL A 201 52.51 -13.51 16.02
N LEU A 202 51.29 -14.03 15.98
CA LEU A 202 50.08 -13.20 15.98
C LEU A 202 49.87 -12.67 17.41
N PRO A 203 49.74 -11.35 17.64
CA PRO A 203 49.50 -10.83 18.97
C PRO A 203 48.13 -11.33 19.46
N GLY A 204 48.14 -12.16 20.52
CA GLY A 204 46.93 -12.68 21.16
C GLY A 204 46.62 -14.17 20.95
N VAL A 205 47.46 -14.95 20.26
CA VAL A 205 47.27 -16.41 20.10
C VAL A 205 48.43 -17.18 20.75
N PRO A 206 48.19 -18.07 21.74
CA PRO A 206 49.25 -18.87 22.35
C PRO A 206 49.87 -19.84 21.34
N SER A 207 51.21 -19.90 21.35
CA SER A 207 52.12 -20.51 20.38
C SER A 207 52.09 -22.05 20.33
N THR A 208 50.93 -22.65 20.02
CA THR A 208 50.78 -24.11 19.88
C THR A 208 50.39 -24.59 18.49
N LEU A 209 50.31 -23.71 17.48
CA LEU A 209 50.13 -24.14 16.10
C LEU A 209 51.47 -24.55 15.49
N ARG A 210 51.71 -25.87 15.50
CA ARG A 210 52.77 -26.54 14.73
C ARG A 210 52.82 -25.99 13.30
N ARG A 211 53.96 -25.42 12.90
CA ARG A 211 54.32 -25.11 11.51
C ARG A 211 54.13 -26.37 10.64
N THR A 212 53.08 -26.43 9.84
CA THR A 212 53.07 -27.31 8.66
C THR A 212 53.92 -26.65 7.60
N LYS A 213 55.08 -27.24 7.30
CA LYS A 213 55.89 -26.93 6.12
C LYS A 213 54.96 -26.92 4.89
N ILE A 214 54.83 -25.78 4.23
CA ILE A 214 54.23 -25.72 2.90
C ILE A 214 55.19 -26.45 1.96
N ALA A 215 54.81 -27.66 1.55
CA ALA A 215 55.49 -28.37 0.48
C ALA A 215 55.37 -27.53 -0.80
N SER A 216 56.51 -27.17 -1.37
CA SER A 216 56.61 -26.52 -2.66
C SER A 216 56.18 -27.48 -3.77
N HIS A 217 54.87 -27.57 -4.03
CA HIS A 217 54.41 -28.15 -5.29
C HIS A 217 54.67 -27.13 -6.40
N ARG A 218 55.82 -27.28 -7.08
CA ARG A 218 55.97 -26.85 -8.46
C ARG A 218 54.98 -27.66 -9.29
N CYS A 219 53.89 -27.03 -9.73
CA CYS A 219 53.15 -27.53 -10.88
C CYS A 219 54.00 -27.27 -12.13
N ARG A 220 54.32 -28.35 -12.86
CA ARG A 220 54.71 -28.28 -14.27
C ARG A 220 53.49 -28.00 -15.12
#